data_AF-A0A7X8WTS4-F1
#
_entry.id   AF-A0A7X8WTS4-F1
#
_cell.length_a   1.000
_cell.length_b   1.000
_cell.length_c   1.000
_cell.angle_alpha   90.00
_cell.angle_beta   90.00
_cell.angle_gamma   90.00
#
_symmetry.space_group_name_H-M   'P 1'
#
loop_
_entity.id
_entity.type
_entity.pdbx_description
1 polymer ?
#
loop_
_entity_poly.entity_id
_entity_poly.type
_entity_poly.pdbx_seq_one_letter_code
_entity_poly.pdbx_strand_id
1 'polypeptide(L)' 'LERTNRKFIKRFTYLEKKAKQNGRNLKDMTLGEMEEIWQEAKKEDVE' A
#
# COMPACT_ATOMS: atom_id res chain seq x y z
N LEU A 1 21.26 3.74 -1.78
CA LEU A 1 19.99 3.50 -2.54
C LEU A 1 19.10 2.40 -1.94
N GLU A 2 19.56 1.60 -0.97
CA GLU A 2 18.82 0.41 -0.53
C GLU A 2 17.81 0.62 0.61
N ARG A 3 17.95 1.69 1.41
CA ARG A 3 17.08 1.92 2.57
C ARG A 3 15.69 2.48 2.19
N THR A 4 15.59 3.26 1.12
CA THR A 4 14.32 3.84 0.65
C THR A 4 13.41 2.78 0.02
N ASN A 5 13.98 1.80 -0.68
CA ASN A 5 13.22 0.74 -1.33
C ASN A 5 12.51 -0.19 -0.34
N ARG A 6 13.08 -0.44 0.84
CA ARG A 6 12.45 -1.33 1.84
C ARG A 6 11.11 -0.78 2.35
N LYS A 7 11.03 0.53 2.61
CA LYS A 7 9.77 1.18 3.03
C LYS A 7 8.73 1.15 1.91
N PHE A 8 9.19 1.32 0.67
CA PHE A 8 8.30 1.25 -0.49
C PHE A 8 7.75 -0.17 -0.69
N ILE A 9 8.61 -1.19 -0.61
CA ILE A 9 8.21 -2.60 -0.71
C ILE A 9 7.21 -2.94 0.39
N LYS A 10 7.47 -2.57 1.66
CA LYS A 10 6.53 -2.81 2.76
C LYS A 10 5.14 -2.20 2.51
N ARG A 11 5.10 -0.93 2.11
CA ARG A 11 3.84 -0.24 1.81
C ARG A 11 3.13 -0.85 0.61
N PHE A 12 3.89 -1.25 -0.40
CA PHE A 12 3.34 -1.88 -1.60
C PHE A 12 2.76 -3.27 -1.28
N THR A 13 3.46 -4.07 -0.46
CA THR A 13 2.95 -5.35 0.04
C THR A 13 1.66 -5.19 0.85
N TYR A 14 1.58 -4.13 1.67
CA TYR A 14 0.33 -3.80 2.38
C TYR A 14 -0.80 -3.48 1.40
N LEU A 15 -0.51 -2.62 0.42
CA LEU A 15 -1.45 -2.25 -0.62
C LEU A 15 -1.99 -3.48 -1.36
N GLU A 16 -1.10 -4.37 -1.78
CA GLU A 16 -1.46 -5.62 -2.47
C GLU A 16 -2.33 -6.52 -1.60
N LYS A 17 -2.00 -6.66 -0.32
CA LYS A 17 -2.75 -7.47 0.63
C LYS A 17 -4.17 -6.92 0.83
N LYS A 18 -4.31 -5.60 0.98
CA LYS A 18 -5.61 -4.93 1.17
C LYS A 18 -6.44 -4.97 -0.12
N ALA A 19 -5.83 -4.72 -1.27
CA ALA A 19 -6.48 -4.82 -2.57
C ALA A 19 -7.01 -6.25 -2.80
N LYS A 20 -6.17 -7.26 -2.53
CA LYS A 20 -6.56 -8.67 -2.61
C LYS A 20 -7.68 -9.05 -1.64
N GLN A 21 -7.68 -8.52 -0.41
CA GLN A 21 -8.78 -8.72 0.55
C GLN A 21 -10.10 -8.12 0.05
N ASN A 22 -10.05 -6.97 -0.60
CA ASN A 22 -11.22 -6.33 -1.21
C ASN A 22 -11.60 -6.94 -2.57
N GLY A 23 -10.90 -7.98 -3.04
CA GLY A 23 -11.11 -8.59 -4.34
C GLY A 23 -10.86 -7.64 -5.51
N ARG A 24 -10.11 -6.56 -5.29
CA ARG A 24 -9.79 -5.53 -6.29
C ARG A 24 -8.33 -5.57 -6.69
N ASN A 25 -8.05 -5.25 -7.94
CA ASN A 25 -6.68 -5.08 -8.43
C ASN A 25 -6.24 -3.63 -8.23
N LEU A 26 -4.99 -3.41 -7.82
CA LEU A 26 -4.41 -2.07 -7.65
C LEU A 26 -4.52 -1.18 -8.89
N LYS A 27 -4.53 -1.80 -10.08
CA LYS A 27 -4.69 -1.11 -11.37
C LYS A 27 -6.10 -0.60 -11.63
N ASP A 28 -7.09 -1.19 -10.98
CA ASP A 28 -8.51 -0.83 -11.10
C ASP A 28 -8.94 0.18 -10.02
N MET A 29 -8.07 0.44 -9.05
CA MET A 29 -8.35 1.37 -7.96
C MET A 29 -8.23 2.81 -8.43
N THR A 30 -9.12 3.65 -7.94
CA THR A 30 -9.00 5.10 -8.13
C THR A 30 -7.85 5.66 -7.30
N LEU A 31 -7.35 6.84 -7.68
CA LEU A 31 -6.34 7.55 -6.88
C LEU A 31 -6.81 7.76 -5.43
N GLY A 32 -8.10 7.97 -5.19
CA GLY A 32 -8.67 8.11 -3.85
C GLY A 32 -8.53 6.83 -3.01
N GLU A 33 -8.97 5.68 -3.55
CA GLU A 33 -8.85 4.42 -2.82
C GLU A 33 -7.38 4.00 -2.62
N MET A 34 -6.53 4.26 -3.63
CA MET A 34 -5.09 4.02 -3.50
C MET A 34 -4.48 4.89 -2.41
N GLU A 35 -4.89 6.15 -2.30
CA GLU A 35 -4.40 7.09 -1.29
C GLU A 35 -4.85 6.69 0.12
N GLU A 36 -6.09 6.25 0.31
CA GLU A 36 -6.58 5.75 1.60
C GLU A 36 -5.78 4.54 2.11
N ILE A 37 -5.58 3.53 1.27
CA ILE A 37 -4.80 2.34 1.63
C ILE A 37 -3.32 2.70 1.84
N TRP A 38 -2.80 3.67 1.08
CA TRP A 38 -1.42 4.15 1.24
C TRP A 38 -1.22 4.89 2.57
N GLN A 39 -2.21 5.66 3.02
CA GLN A 39 -2.19 6.31 4.34
C GLN A 39 -2.28 5.30 5.48
N GLU A 40 -3.09 4.24 5.33
CA GLU A 40 -3.11 3.11 6.27
C GLU A 40 -1.74 2.43 6.34
N ALA A 41 -1.15 2.06 5.20
CA ALA A 41 0.17 1.44 5.12
C ALA A 41 1.27 2.30 5.74
N LYS A 42 1.14 3.62 5.63
CA LYS A 42 2.04 4.60 6.26
C LYS A 42 1.92 4.59 7.78
N LYS A 43 0.70 4.52 8.32
CA LYS A 43 0.46 4.46 9.77
C LYS A 43 0.97 3.15 10.36
N GLU A 44 0.80 2.04 9.66
CA GLU A 44 1.25 0.72 10.12
C GLU A 44 2.78 0.55 10.11
N ASP A 45 3.53 1.35 9.31
CA ASP A 45 5.02 1.39 9.33
C ASP A 45 5.59 2.36 10.39
N VAL A 46 4.74 3.06 11.17
CA VAL A 46 5.17 4.01 12.22
C VAL A 46 5.26 3.36 13.61
N GLU A 47 4.79 2.12 13.79
CA GLU A 47 5.06 1.28 14.98
C GLU A 47 6.41 0.54 14.88
#